data_AF-A0A965QPU6-F1
#
_entry.id   AF-A0A965QPU6-F1
#
_cell.length_a   1.000
_cell.length_b   1.000
_cell.length_c   1.000
_cell.angle_alpha   90.00
_cell.angle_beta   90.00
_cell.angle_gamma   90.00
#
_symmetry.space_group_name_H-M   'P 1'
#
loop_
_entity.id
_entity.type
_entity.pdbx_description
1 polymer ?
#
loop_
_entity_poly.entity_id
_entity_poly.type
_entity_poly.pdbx_seq_one_letter_code
_entity_poly.pdbx_strand_id
1 'polypeptide(L)'
;MLIKVCKTLQPDHFICLGDALDFYQLSRFDKDPARKTTAFDDVEEFKKLFARLNGALGDRCKKVFMEGNHEMRFQKWVWANGGDLGKLIPSLREATMLEAIGWDYYAYGKIYRLGDILYMHGDRCGMNVSMNMLRKYGASVVHGHDHGAAVRWFANAKDRMFAMNCGHLSDMSQQEYLYGGV
;
A
#
# COMPACT_ATOMS: atom_id res chain seq x y z
N MET A 1 -4.80 15.06 -8.00
CA MET A 1 -3.40 15.54 -7.82
C MET A 1 -2.36 14.55 -8.34
N LEU A 2 -2.31 13.30 -7.83
CA LEU A 2 -1.31 12.28 -8.19
C LEU A 2 -1.09 12.08 -9.70
N ILE A 3 -2.16 11.83 -10.47
CA ILE A 3 -2.06 11.65 -11.93
C ILE A 3 -1.37 12.83 -12.63
N LYS A 4 -1.61 14.07 -12.17
CA LYS A 4 -0.95 15.27 -12.72
C LYS A 4 0.55 15.23 -12.42
N VAL A 5 0.92 14.87 -11.20
CA VAL A 5 2.34 14.71 -10.80
C VAL A 5 3.03 13.64 -11.64
N CYS A 6 2.41 12.47 -11.85
CA CYS A 6 2.97 11.42 -12.70
C CYS A 6 3.18 11.89 -14.15
N LYS A 7 2.21 12.62 -14.72
CA LYS A 7 2.34 13.21 -16.06
C LYS A 7 3.47 14.24 -16.16
N THR A 8 3.65 15.05 -15.13
CA THR A 8 4.72 16.07 -15.10
C THR A 8 6.11 15.45 -14.89
N LEU A 9 6.24 14.53 -13.93
CA LEU A 9 7.54 13.97 -13.55
C LEU A 9 8.03 12.86 -14.48
N GLN A 10 7.13 12.12 -15.13
CA GLN A 10 7.44 10.96 -15.98
C GLN A 10 8.47 10.02 -15.32
N PRO A 11 8.17 9.46 -14.14
CA PRO A 11 9.15 8.73 -13.36
C PRO A 11 9.54 7.41 -14.03
N ASP A 12 10.80 7.00 -13.90
CA ASP A 12 11.26 5.68 -14.33
C ASP A 12 10.71 4.56 -13.43
N HIS A 13 10.44 4.86 -12.16
CA HIS A 13 9.87 3.92 -11.18
C HIS A 13 8.70 4.55 -10.42
N PHE A 14 7.61 3.80 -10.29
CA PHE A 14 6.48 4.13 -9.43
C PHE A 14 6.18 2.95 -8.51
N ILE A 15 6.21 3.19 -7.19
CA ILE A 15 6.01 2.16 -6.18
C ILE A 15 4.85 2.60 -5.29
N CYS A 16 3.74 1.87 -5.36
CA CYS A 16 2.61 2.02 -4.45
C CYS A 16 2.84 1.12 -3.24
N LEU A 17 3.00 1.74 -2.06
CA LEU A 17 3.33 1.05 -0.82
C LEU A 17 2.11 0.44 -0.10
N GLY A 18 1.00 0.20 -0.79
CA GLY A 18 -0.19 -0.46 -0.26
C GLY A 18 -1.25 0.46 0.35
N ASP A 19 -2.28 -0.16 0.93
CA ASP A 19 -3.50 0.47 1.44
C ASP A 19 -4.17 1.40 0.40
N ALA A 20 -4.25 0.91 -0.84
CA ALA A 20 -4.95 1.59 -1.92
C ALA A 20 -6.42 1.14 -2.03
N LEU A 21 -6.77 0.00 -1.44
CA LEU A 21 -8.12 -0.50 -1.24
C LEU A 21 -8.48 -0.36 0.24
N ASP A 22 -9.63 0.26 0.56
CA ASP A 22 -10.01 0.47 1.96
C ASP A 22 -10.57 -0.81 2.61
N PHE A 23 -11.47 -1.51 1.90
CA PHE A 23 -12.21 -2.67 2.41
C PHE A 23 -12.86 -2.41 3.77
N TYR A 24 -13.55 -1.27 3.87
CA TYR A 24 -14.20 -0.80 5.09
C TYR A 24 -15.18 -1.85 5.66
N GLN A 25 -16.02 -2.44 4.82
CA GLN A 25 -17.01 -3.43 5.26
C GLN A 25 -16.38 -4.71 5.79
N LEU A 26 -15.15 -5.02 5.37
CA LEU A 26 -14.40 -6.18 5.85
C LEU A 26 -13.59 -5.86 7.11
N SER A 27 -13.60 -4.60 7.57
CA SER A 27 -12.85 -4.16 8.74
C SER A 27 -13.35 -4.85 10.01
N ARG A 28 -12.47 -4.96 11.00
CA ARG A 28 -12.84 -5.38 12.36
C ARG A 28 -13.32 -4.22 13.24
N PHE A 29 -13.08 -2.98 12.80
CA PHE A 29 -13.49 -1.77 13.50
C PHE A 29 -14.98 -1.49 13.27
N ASP A 30 -15.53 -0.57 14.05
CA ASP A 30 -16.92 -0.14 13.97
C ASP A 30 -17.25 0.40 12.57
N LYS A 31 -18.48 0.13 12.13
CA LYS A 31 -18.95 0.45 10.78
C LYS A 31 -20.17 1.33 10.88
N ASP A 32 -20.17 2.44 10.15
CA ASP A 32 -21.36 3.23 9.92
C ASP A 32 -22.33 2.43 9.02
N PRO A 33 -23.52 2.06 9.52
CA PRO A 33 -24.52 1.35 8.72
C PRO A 33 -25.04 2.18 7.53
N ALA A 34 -24.84 3.51 7.52
CA ALA A 34 -25.19 4.36 6.39
C ALA A 34 -24.20 4.26 5.22
N ARG A 35 -22.96 3.78 5.45
CA ARG A 35 -21.96 3.61 4.38
C ARG A 35 -22.27 2.35 3.57
N LYS A 36 -22.67 2.53 2.32
CA LYS A 36 -23.15 1.46 1.43
C LYS A 36 -22.09 0.85 0.50
N THR A 37 -20.85 1.33 0.53
CA THR A 37 -19.77 0.82 -0.34
C THR A 37 -19.46 -0.63 0.00
N THR A 38 -19.43 -1.49 -1.02
CA THR A 38 -19.10 -2.91 -0.89
C THR A 38 -17.64 -3.18 -1.24
N ALA A 39 -17.12 -4.37 -0.87
CA ALA A 39 -15.78 -4.77 -1.30
C ALA A 39 -15.66 -4.89 -2.83
N PHE A 40 -16.76 -5.15 -3.54
CA PHE A 40 -16.78 -5.15 -5.00
C PHE A 40 -16.60 -3.73 -5.55
N ASP A 41 -17.30 -2.75 -4.97
CA ASP A 41 -17.17 -1.34 -5.37
C ASP A 41 -15.73 -0.84 -5.19
N ASP A 42 -15.08 -1.19 -4.07
CA ASP A 42 -13.68 -0.85 -3.79
C ASP A 42 -12.76 -1.38 -4.91
N VAL A 43 -12.91 -2.64 -5.33
CA VAL A 43 -12.09 -3.25 -6.40
C VAL A 43 -12.35 -2.58 -7.76
N GLU A 44 -13.60 -2.27 -8.08
CA GLU A 44 -13.95 -1.62 -9.34
C GLU A 44 -13.45 -0.17 -9.40
N GLU A 45 -13.53 0.58 -8.30
CA GLU A 45 -12.94 1.92 -8.20
C GLU A 45 -11.42 1.89 -8.29
N PHE A 46 -10.79 0.93 -7.62
CA PHE A 46 -9.35 0.70 -7.71
C PHE A 46 -8.91 0.44 -9.15
N LYS A 47 -9.59 -0.47 -9.86
CA LYS A 47 -9.28 -0.76 -11.28
C LYS A 47 -9.39 0.47 -12.17
N LYS A 48 -10.45 1.27 -11.99
CA LYS A 48 -10.63 2.54 -12.74
C LYS A 48 -9.51 3.53 -12.44
N LEU A 49 -9.12 3.68 -11.18
CA LEU A 49 -8.03 4.57 -10.77
C LEU A 49 -6.69 4.09 -11.33
N PHE A 50 -6.37 2.81 -11.18
CA PHE A 50 -5.10 2.25 -11.62
C PHE A 50 -4.99 2.19 -13.14
N ALA A 51 -6.07 2.00 -13.90
CA ALA A 51 -6.05 2.16 -15.35
C ALA A 51 -5.67 3.60 -15.77
N ARG A 52 -6.24 4.61 -15.11
CA ARG A 52 -5.90 6.03 -15.36
C ARG A 52 -4.47 6.35 -14.95
N LEU A 53 -4.01 5.80 -13.82
CA LEU A 53 -2.64 5.95 -13.34
C LEU A 53 -1.65 5.28 -14.28
N ASN A 54 -1.98 4.08 -14.79
CA ASN A 54 -1.17 3.33 -15.74
C ASN A 54 -0.91 4.14 -17.02
N GLY A 55 -1.96 4.76 -17.58
CA GLY A 55 -1.84 5.64 -18.74
C GLY A 55 -1.06 6.93 -18.46
N ALA A 56 -1.06 7.42 -17.21
CA ALA A 56 -0.28 8.59 -16.82
C ALA A 56 1.22 8.30 -16.63
N LEU A 57 1.56 7.09 -16.17
CA LEU A 57 2.92 6.62 -15.96
C LEU A 57 3.58 6.18 -17.27
N GLY A 58 2.80 5.72 -18.25
CA GLY A 58 3.31 5.24 -19.54
C GLY A 58 4.04 3.90 -19.43
N ASP A 59 4.44 3.32 -20.56
CA ASP A 59 4.94 1.94 -20.62
C ASP A 59 6.40 1.80 -20.19
N ARG A 60 7.17 2.90 -20.21
CA ARG A 60 8.57 2.90 -19.77
C ARG A 60 8.74 2.89 -18.25
N CYS A 61 7.73 3.35 -17.52
CA CYS A 61 7.77 3.39 -16.06
C CYS A 61 7.64 1.98 -15.49
N LYS A 62 8.57 1.58 -14.62
CA LYS A 62 8.45 0.36 -13.82
C LYS A 62 7.45 0.58 -12.70
N LYS A 63 6.37 -0.20 -12.69
CA LYS A 63 5.24 -0.02 -11.78
C LYS A 63 5.18 -1.18 -10.79
N VAL A 64 5.14 -0.86 -9.50
CA VAL A 64 5.10 -1.84 -8.41
C VAL A 64 3.91 -1.51 -7.51
N PHE A 65 3.10 -2.52 -7.24
CA PHE A 65 2.05 -2.47 -6.24
C PHE A 65 2.40 -3.44 -5.12
N MET A 66 2.42 -2.95 -3.89
CA MET A 66 2.61 -3.76 -2.70
C MET A 66 1.29 -3.80 -1.93
N GLU A 67 0.83 -4.97 -1.52
CA GLU A 67 -0.32 -5.05 -0.61
C GLU A 67 0.05 -4.47 0.77
N GLY A 68 -0.90 -3.73 1.33
CA GLY A 68 -0.93 -3.33 2.72
C GLY A 68 -1.85 -4.20 3.57
N ASN A 69 -2.03 -3.80 4.83
CA ASN A 69 -2.87 -4.56 5.74
C ASN A 69 -4.36 -4.45 5.37
N HIS A 70 -4.75 -3.42 4.61
CA HIS A 70 -6.10 -3.32 4.08
C HIS A 70 -6.33 -4.36 2.99
N GLU A 71 -5.43 -4.50 2.02
CA GLU A 71 -5.53 -5.56 1.00
C GLU A 71 -5.56 -6.96 1.63
N MET A 72 -4.70 -7.22 2.63
CA MET A 72 -4.67 -8.49 3.36
C MET A 72 -5.99 -8.81 4.10
N ARG A 73 -6.81 -7.80 4.39
CA ARG A 73 -8.12 -7.96 5.04
C ARG A 73 -9.08 -8.76 4.16
N PHE A 74 -9.06 -8.56 2.84
CA PHE A 74 -9.86 -9.34 1.90
C PHE A 74 -9.52 -10.83 2.00
N GLN A 75 -8.23 -11.15 1.92
CA GLN A 75 -7.77 -12.53 1.97
C GLN A 75 -8.11 -13.20 3.31
N LYS A 76 -7.93 -12.49 4.43
CA LYS A 76 -8.32 -12.97 5.76
C LYS A 76 -9.83 -13.22 5.86
N TRP A 77 -10.65 -12.34 5.29
CA TRP A 77 -12.10 -12.51 5.28
C TRP A 77 -12.51 -13.77 4.49
N VAL A 78 -11.91 -13.99 3.31
CA VAL A 78 -12.16 -15.20 2.50
C VAL A 78 -11.77 -16.47 3.24
N TRP A 79 -10.62 -16.48 3.93
CA TRP A 79 -10.22 -17.64 4.74
C TRP A 79 -11.17 -17.92 5.91
N ALA A 80 -11.68 -16.87 6.56
CA ALA A 80 -12.56 -17.02 7.71
C ALA A 80 -14.01 -17.40 7.34
N ASN A 81 -14.50 -16.97 6.17
CA ASN A 81 -15.93 -17.07 5.83
C ASN A 81 -16.22 -17.92 4.58
N GLY A 82 -15.22 -18.19 3.74
CA GLY A 82 -15.42 -18.86 2.46
C GLY A 82 -15.66 -20.37 2.55
N GLY A 83 -15.17 -21.02 3.61
CA GLY A 83 -15.20 -22.49 3.73
C GLY A 83 -14.64 -23.17 2.48
N ASP A 84 -15.28 -24.25 2.04
CA ASP A 84 -14.90 -24.97 0.81
C ASP A 84 -15.10 -24.12 -0.47
N LEU A 85 -16.04 -23.17 -0.45
CA LEU A 85 -16.30 -22.27 -1.59
C LEU A 85 -15.23 -21.18 -1.75
N GLY A 86 -14.40 -20.96 -0.73
CA GLY A 86 -13.34 -19.94 -0.78
C GLY A 86 -12.36 -20.14 -1.94
N LYS A 87 -12.19 -21.36 -2.43
CA LYS A 87 -11.35 -21.68 -3.61
C LYS A 87 -11.93 -21.18 -4.93
N LEU A 88 -13.22 -20.88 -4.98
CA LEU A 88 -13.89 -20.31 -6.15
C LEU A 88 -13.80 -18.77 -6.16
N ILE A 89 -13.42 -18.16 -5.03
CA ILE A 89 -13.26 -16.72 -4.92
C ILE A 89 -11.86 -16.36 -5.44
N PRO A 90 -11.74 -15.47 -6.45
CA PRO A 90 -10.42 -15.06 -6.95
C PRO A 90 -9.63 -14.38 -5.84
N SER A 91 -8.32 -14.59 -5.85
CA SER A 91 -7.41 -13.81 -5.02
C SER A 91 -7.48 -12.33 -5.40
N LEU A 92 -7.10 -11.45 -4.47
CA LEU A 92 -7.09 -10.02 -4.77
C LEU A 92 -6.14 -9.67 -5.93
N ARG A 93 -5.01 -10.38 -6.02
CA ARG A 93 -4.07 -10.30 -7.14
C ARG A 93 -4.76 -10.52 -8.49
N GLU A 94 -5.60 -11.55 -8.60
CA GLU A 94 -6.37 -11.84 -9.81
C GLU A 94 -7.48 -10.80 -10.03
N ALA A 95 -8.22 -10.46 -8.97
CA ALA A 95 -9.36 -9.54 -9.05
C ALA A 95 -8.96 -8.12 -9.49
N THR A 96 -7.79 -7.64 -9.09
CA THR A 96 -7.28 -6.31 -9.45
C THR A 96 -6.76 -6.21 -10.89
N MET A 97 -6.40 -7.34 -11.52
CA MET A 97 -5.88 -7.41 -12.90
C MET A 97 -4.65 -6.51 -13.16
N LEU A 98 -3.88 -6.18 -12.12
CA LEU A 98 -2.75 -5.27 -12.23
C LEU A 98 -1.64 -5.78 -13.15
N GLU A 99 -1.34 -7.08 -13.07
CA GLU A 99 -0.29 -7.69 -13.90
C GLU A 99 -0.66 -7.67 -15.38
N ALA A 100 -1.97 -7.77 -15.70
CA ALA A 100 -2.45 -7.66 -17.07
C ALA A 100 -2.22 -6.28 -17.70
N ILE A 101 -2.01 -5.24 -16.86
CA ILE A 101 -1.67 -3.88 -17.29
C ILE A 101 -0.21 -3.49 -16.99
N GLY A 102 0.66 -4.47 -16.72
CA GLY A 102 2.10 -4.28 -16.62
C GLY A 102 2.63 -3.82 -15.25
N TRP A 103 1.89 -4.08 -14.17
CA TRP A 103 2.35 -3.82 -12.80
C TRP A 103 2.91 -5.09 -12.17
N ASP A 104 3.99 -4.94 -11.40
CA ASP A 104 4.46 -6.02 -10.52
C ASP A 104 3.63 -6.03 -9.24
N TYR A 105 3.07 -7.18 -8.88
CA TYR A 105 2.24 -7.35 -7.69
C TYR A 105 3.00 -8.06 -6.57
N TYR A 106 3.15 -7.40 -5.42
CA TYR A 106 3.80 -7.94 -4.23
C TYR A 106 2.77 -8.15 -3.12
N ALA A 107 2.58 -9.41 -2.71
CA ALA A 107 1.70 -9.75 -1.60
C ALA A 107 2.16 -9.16 -0.26
N TYR A 108 1.25 -9.10 0.72
CA TYR A 108 1.51 -8.47 2.01
C TYR A 108 2.72 -9.09 2.73
N GLY A 109 3.58 -8.24 3.29
CA GLY A 109 4.82 -8.64 3.97
C GLY A 109 5.98 -9.00 3.04
N LYS A 110 5.80 -8.94 1.71
CA LYS A 110 6.92 -9.02 0.77
C LYS A 110 7.69 -7.70 0.71
N ILE A 111 8.94 -7.79 0.28
CA ILE A 111 9.86 -6.67 0.17
C ILE A 111 10.23 -6.52 -1.31
N TYR A 112 10.07 -5.32 -1.86
CA TYR A 112 10.62 -4.95 -3.15
C TYR A 112 11.99 -4.31 -2.94
N ARG A 113 13.00 -4.71 -3.73
CA ARG A 113 14.36 -4.17 -3.63
C ARG A 113 14.67 -3.40 -4.91
N LEU A 114 15.14 -2.16 -4.75
CA LEU A 114 15.69 -1.34 -5.83
C LEU A 114 17.05 -0.82 -5.39
N GLY A 115 18.12 -1.39 -5.98
CA GLY A 115 19.48 -1.21 -5.47
C GLY A 115 19.61 -1.67 -4.02
N ASP A 116 20.19 -0.83 -3.17
CA ASP A 116 20.39 -1.09 -1.74
C ASP A 116 19.21 -0.66 -0.86
N ILE A 117 18.10 -0.23 -1.46
CA ILE A 117 16.91 0.27 -0.76
C ILE A 117 15.81 -0.79 -0.77
N LEU A 118 15.22 -1.01 0.40
CA LEU A 118 14.08 -1.90 0.58
C LEU A 118 12.78 -1.08 0.62
N TYR A 119 11.78 -1.51 -0.14
CA TYR A 119 10.45 -0.94 -0.17
C TYR A 119 9.48 -1.98 0.38
N MET A 120 8.58 -1.55 1.25
CA MET A 120 7.53 -2.38 1.83
C MET A 120 6.39 -1.50 2.37
N HIS A 121 5.21 -2.08 2.54
CA HIS A 121 4.12 -1.38 3.22
C HIS A 121 4.50 -0.97 4.65
N GLY A 122 4.96 -1.94 5.44
CA GLY A 122 5.24 -1.78 6.87
C GLY A 122 4.46 -2.81 7.69
N ASP A 123 4.94 -3.12 8.89
CA ASP A 123 4.28 -4.05 9.82
C ASP A 123 4.17 -3.49 11.25
N ARG A 124 4.44 -2.19 11.41
CA ARG A 124 4.59 -1.50 12.70
C ARG A 124 4.12 -0.06 12.59
N CYS A 125 3.61 0.48 13.69
CA CYS A 125 3.28 1.89 13.84
C CYS A 125 4.01 2.49 15.05
N GLY A 126 4.03 3.83 15.14
CA GLY A 126 4.48 4.57 16.32
C GLY A 126 5.60 5.56 16.02
N MET A 127 5.85 6.46 16.97
CA MET A 127 6.70 7.65 16.78
C MET A 127 8.13 7.37 16.27
N ASN A 128 8.68 6.18 16.57
CA ASN A 128 10.02 5.76 16.15
C ASN A 128 10.03 4.65 15.10
N VAL A 129 8.92 4.42 14.38
CA VAL A 129 8.78 3.31 13.43
C VAL A 129 9.92 3.27 12.41
N SER A 130 10.30 4.39 11.80
CA SER A 130 11.33 4.41 10.75
C SER A 130 12.70 3.97 11.29
N MET A 131 13.05 4.35 12.52
CA MET A 131 14.27 3.88 13.18
C MET A 131 14.20 2.39 13.53
N ASN A 132 13.03 1.91 13.96
CA ASN A 132 12.81 0.49 14.25
C ASN A 132 12.91 -0.36 12.97
N MET A 133 12.41 0.14 11.84
CA MET A 133 12.52 -0.52 10.53
C MET A 133 13.97 -0.58 10.06
N LEU A 134 14.70 0.54 10.14
CA LEU A 134 16.12 0.58 9.79
C LEU A 134 16.94 -0.42 10.61
N ARG A 135 16.72 -0.49 11.93
CA ARG A 135 17.39 -1.46 12.82
C ARG A 135 17.02 -2.90 12.51
N LYS A 136 15.76 -3.18 12.18
CA LYS A 136 15.26 -4.53 11.85
C LYS A 136 15.90 -5.07 10.58
N TYR A 137 16.00 -4.25 9.54
CA TYR A 137 16.46 -4.69 8.22
C TYR A 137 17.94 -4.44 7.96
N GLY A 138 18.59 -3.55 8.73
CA GLY A 138 20.01 -3.23 8.54
C GLY A 138 20.32 -2.64 7.17
N ALA A 139 19.35 -1.95 6.55
CA ALA A 139 19.47 -1.36 5.22
C ALA A 139 18.63 -0.08 5.14
N SER A 140 18.79 0.68 4.06
CA SER A 140 17.89 1.79 3.77
C SER A 140 16.49 1.26 3.46
N VAL A 141 15.47 1.89 4.03
CA VAL A 141 14.07 1.43 3.92
C VAL A 141 13.12 2.57 3.53
N VAL A 142 12.13 2.26 2.71
CA VAL A 142 11.01 3.13 2.37
C VAL A 142 9.73 2.39 2.74
N HIS A 143 8.87 3.03 3.54
CA HIS A 143 7.64 2.43 4.05
C HIS A 143 6.48 3.42 4.16
N GLY A 144 5.29 2.91 4.44
CA GLY A 144 4.09 3.67 4.79
C GLY A 144 3.44 3.08 6.04
N HIS A 145 2.15 2.75 5.96
CA HIS A 145 1.31 2.07 6.95
C HIS A 145 0.84 2.91 8.15
N ASP A 146 1.71 3.62 8.84
CA ASP A 146 1.35 4.35 10.07
C ASP A 146 0.90 5.80 9.83
N HIS A 147 0.75 6.21 8.56
CA HIS A 147 0.26 7.51 8.10
C HIS A 147 1.15 8.71 8.46
N GLY A 148 2.23 8.51 9.22
CA GLY A 148 3.24 9.53 9.49
C GLY A 148 4.11 9.82 8.26
N ALA A 149 4.70 11.01 8.19
CA ALA A 149 5.70 11.33 7.16
C ALA A 149 7.01 11.72 7.83
N ALA A 150 8.11 11.06 7.46
CA ALA A 150 9.41 11.32 8.05
C ALA A 150 10.55 10.82 7.15
N VAL A 151 11.70 11.48 7.25
CA VAL A 151 12.98 10.93 6.78
C VAL A 151 13.94 10.91 7.97
N ARG A 152 14.51 9.75 8.25
CA ARG A 152 15.50 9.55 9.30
C ARG A 152 16.79 9.03 8.68
N TRP A 153 17.88 9.68 8.99
CA TRP A 153 19.22 9.25 8.59
C TRP A 153 19.90 8.54 9.77
N PHE A 154 20.65 7.49 9.47
CA PHE A 154 21.42 6.75 10.45
C PHE A 154 22.75 6.32 9.83
N ALA A 155 23.81 6.37 10.62
CA ALA A 155 25.11 5.85 10.23
C ALA A 155 25.64 4.94 11.32
N ASN A 156 26.31 3.87 10.92
CA ASN A 156 27.14 3.05 11.80
C ASN A 156 28.59 3.06 11.29
N ALA A 157 29.45 2.24 11.89
CA ALA A 157 30.87 2.17 11.52
C ALA A 157 31.13 1.70 10.08
N LYS A 158 30.13 1.10 9.41
CA LYS A 158 30.24 0.53 8.05
C LYS A 158 29.47 1.35 7.03
N ASP A 159 28.24 1.73 7.34
CA ASP A 159 27.25 2.19 6.36
C ASP A 159 26.53 3.46 6.79
N ARG A 160 26.03 4.20 5.80
CA ARG A 160 25.05 5.27 5.97
C ARG A 160 23.74 4.82 5.34
N MET A 161 22.67 4.87 6.11
CA MET A 161 21.35 4.39 5.74
C MET A 161 20.30 5.46 6.00
N PHE A 162 19.14 5.33 5.37
CA PHE A 162 17.98 6.14 5.69
C PHE A 162 16.72 5.29 5.84
N ALA A 163 15.76 5.82 6.58
CA ALA A 163 14.39 5.33 6.58
C ALA A 163 13.46 6.47 6.17
N MET A 164 12.68 6.25 5.11
CA MET A 164 11.68 7.18 4.64
C MET A 164 10.29 6.59 4.89
N ASN A 165 9.49 7.31 5.64
CA ASN A 165 8.06 7.11 5.73
C ASN A 165 7.35 8.07 4.79
N CYS A 166 6.62 7.52 3.82
CA CYS A 166 5.98 8.28 2.76
C CYS A 166 4.64 8.93 3.17
N GLY A 167 4.12 8.62 4.36
CA GLY A 167 2.79 9.08 4.78
C GLY A 167 1.68 8.50 3.92
N HIS A 168 0.65 9.30 3.66
CA HIS A 168 -0.49 8.91 2.86
C HIS A 168 -0.92 10.06 1.92
N LEU A 169 -1.69 9.72 0.89
CA LEU A 169 -2.27 10.67 -0.06
C LEU A 169 -3.76 10.94 0.15
N SER A 170 -4.34 10.33 1.19
CA SER A 170 -5.75 10.49 1.55
C SER A 170 -6.10 11.94 1.88
N ASP A 171 -7.34 12.33 1.58
CA ASP A 171 -7.88 13.62 1.97
C ASP A 171 -8.18 13.63 3.48
N MET A 172 -7.42 14.45 4.22
CA MET A 172 -7.52 14.58 5.68
C MET A 172 -8.90 15.06 6.15
N SER A 173 -9.65 15.78 5.32
CA SER A 173 -11.01 16.20 5.65
C SER A 173 -12.01 15.03 5.66
N GLN A 174 -11.63 13.90 5.06
CA GLN A 174 -12.46 12.70 4.92
C GLN A 174 -12.00 11.55 5.83
N GLN A 175 -10.97 11.74 6.66
CA GLN A 175 -10.44 10.67 7.51
C GLN A 175 -11.12 10.67 8.89
N GLU A 176 -12.05 9.74 9.08
CA GLU A 176 -12.83 9.61 10.32
C GLU A 176 -11.99 9.10 11.52
N TYR A 177 -10.90 8.39 11.26
CA TYR A 177 -10.08 7.74 12.30
C TYR A 177 -9.05 8.65 12.98
N LEU A 178 -8.89 9.91 12.54
CA LEU A 178 -7.91 10.84 13.15
C LEU A 178 -8.24 11.21 14.60
N TYR A 179 -9.46 10.94 15.05
CA TYR A 179 -9.90 11.17 16.42
C TYR A 179 -9.64 9.97 17.35
N GLY A 180 -9.24 8.81 16.81
CA GLY A 180 -8.78 7.66 17.57
C GLY A 180 -7.25 7.62 17.58
N GLY A 181 -6.64 7.98 18.72
CA GLY A 181 -5.18 7.91 18.87
C GLY A 181 -4.64 6.52 18.53
N VAL A 182 -3.47 6.51 17.88
CA VAL A 182 -2.64 5.32 17.62
C VAL A 182 -2.17 4.71 18.93
#